data_AF-P02774-F1
#
_entry.id   AF-P02774-F1
#
_cell.length_a   1.000
_cell.length_b   1.000
_cell.length_c   1.000
_cell.angle_alpha   90.00
_cell.angle_beta   90.00
_cell.angle_gamma   90.00
#
_symmetry.space_group_name_H-M   'P 1'
#
loop_
_entity.id
_entity.type
_entity.pdbx_description
1 polymer ?
#
loop_
_entity_poly.entity_id
_entity_poly.type
_entity_poly.pdbx_seq_one_letter_code
_entity_poly.pdbx_strand_id
1 'polypeptide(L)'
;MKRVLVLLLAVAFGHALERGRDYEKNKVCKEFSHLGKEDFTSLSLVLYSRKFPSGTFEQVSQLVKEVVSLTEACCAEGADPDCYDTRTSALSAKSCESNSPFPVHPGTAECCTKEGLERKLCMAALKHQPQEFPTYVEPTNDEICEAFRKDPKEYANQFMWEYSTNYGQAPLSLLVSYTKSYLSMVGSCCTSASPTVCFLKERLQLKHLSLLTTLSNRVCSQYAAYGEKKSRLSNLIKLAQKVPTADLEDVLPLAEDITNILSKCCESASEDCMAKELPEHTVKLCDNLSTKNSKFEDCCQEKTAMDVFVCTYFMPAAQLPELPDVELPTNKDVCDPGNTKVMDKYTFELSRRTHLPEVFLSKVLEPTLKSLGECCDVEDSTTCFNAKGPLLKKELSSFIDKGQELCADYSENTFTEYKKKLAERLKAKLPDATPTELAKLVNKHSDFASNCCSINSPPLYCDSEIDAELKNIL
;
A
#
# COMPACT_ATOMS: atom_id res chain seq x y z
N MET A 1 23.08 56.91 16.99
CA MET A 1 23.91 55.74 16.61
C MET A 1 23.03 54.50 16.69
N LYS A 2 23.18 53.56 15.75
CA LYS A 2 22.27 52.43 15.40
C LYS A 2 21.12 52.80 14.46
N ARG A 3 21.51 53.05 13.20
CA ARG A 3 20.67 52.84 12.02
C ARG A 3 20.65 51.34 11.68
N VAL A 4 19.58 50.95 11.01
CA VAL A 4 19.42 49.71 10.22
C VAL A 4 19.10 48.44 11.02
N LEU A 5 17.80 48.26 11.29
CA LEU A 5 17.17 46.94 11.41
C LEU A 5 16.04 46.89 10.36
N VAL A 6 16.43 46.86 9.09
CA VAL A 6 15.56 46.60 7.94
C VAL A 6 16.31 45.57 7.11
N LEU A 7 15.63 44.48 6.70
CA LEU A 7 16.11 43.31 5.93
C LEU A 7 16.42 42.01 6.70
N LEU A 8 15.45 41.46 7.43
CA LEU A 8 15.48 40.03 7.84
C LEU A 8 14.17 39.27 7.61
N LEU A 9 13.40 39.60 6.56
CA LEU A 9 12.19 38.84 6.18
C LEU A 9 12.08 38.55 4.68
N ALA A 10 13.21 38.46 3.97
CA ALA A 10 13.25 38.14 2.53
C ALA A 10 13.74 36.72 2.20
N VAL A 11 13.79 35.79 3.18
CA VAL A 11 14.39 34.44 2.98
C VAL A 11 13.40 33.31 3.31
N ALA A 12 12.16 33.44 2.82
CA ALA A 12 11.19 32.34 2.81
C ALA A 12 10.40 32.21 1.47
N PHE A 13 10.79 32.94 0.43
CA PHE A 13 10.09 32.96 -0.87
C PHE A 13 10.79 32.14 -1.98
N GLY A 14 11.52 31.08 -1.62
CA GLY A 14 12.35 30.33 -2.56
C GLY A 14 11.66 29.18 -3.31
N HIS A 15 10.61 28.55 -2.74
CA HIS A 15 10.06 27.31 -3.31
C HIS A 15 8.53 27.17 -3.24
N ALA A 16 7.80 28.26 -2.97
CA ALA A 16 6.36 28.32 -3.17
C ALA A 16 6.06 29.56 -4.03
N LEU A 17 6.30 29.45 -5.33
CA LEU A 17 5.56 30.27 -6.27
C LEU A 17 4.11 29.76 -6.17
N GLU A 18 3.33 30.35 -5.26
CA GLU A 18 1.90 30.08 -5.07
C GLU A 18 1.27 29.95 -6.47
N ARG A 19 0.90 28.73 -6.83
CA ARG A 19 0.39 28.42 -8.18
C ARG A 19 -0.81 29.35 -8.40
N GLY A 20 -0.78 30.14 -9.47
CA GLY A 20 -1.76 31.21 -9.69
C GLY A 20 -3.22 30.73 -9.60
N ARG A 21 -4.16 31.65 -9.33
CA ARG A 21 -5.59 31.36 -9.06
C ARG A 21 -6.20 30.31 -10.01
N ASP A 22 -5.94 30.45 -11.30
CA ASP A 22 -6.54 29.62 -12.35
C ASP A 22 -5.64 28.41 -12.73
N TYR A 23 -4.66 28.02 -11.90
CA TYR A 23 -3.72 26.94 -12.20
C TYR A 23 -4.41 25.63 -12.57
N GLU A 24 -5.37 25.19 -11.74
CA GLU A 24 -6.09 23.93 -12.00
C GLU A 24 -6.97 24.02 -13.25
N LYS A 25 -7.68 25.15 -13.44
CA LYS A 25 -8.44 25.40 -14.67
C LYS A 25 -7.54 25.30 -15.91
N ASN A 26 -6.41 25.99 -15.90
CA ASN A 26 -5.48 26.02 -17.03
C ASN A 26 -4.86 24.64 -17.30
N LYS A 27 -4.51 23.90 -16.24
CA LYS A 27 -4.01 22.52 -16.35
C LYS A 27 -5.05 21.62 -17.01
N VAL A 28 -6.28 21.63 -16.51
CA VAL A 28 -7.37 20.78 -17.01
C VAL A 28 -7.76 21.16 -18.44
N CYS A 29 -7.89 22.46 -18.77
CA CYS A 29 -8.17 22.89 -20.14
C CYS A 29 -7.06 22.50 -21.11
N LYS A 30 -5.79 22.59 -20.69
CA LYS A 30 -4.65 22.14 -21.50
C LYS A 30 -4.71 20.63 -21.75
N GLU A 31 -4.93 19.83 -20.71
CA GLU A 31 -5.07 18.37 -20.84
C GLU A 31 -6.27 18.00 -21.75
N PHE A 32 -7.42 18.64 -21.56
CA PHE A 32 -8.62 18.42 -22.38
C PHE A 32 -8.38 18.74 -23.86
N SER A 33 -7.74 19.88 -24.15
CA SER A 33 -7.39 20.27 -25.53
C SER A 33 -6.36 19.35 -26.17
N HIS A 34 -5.40 18.84 -25.39
CA HIS A 34 -4.30 18.01 -25.89
C HIS A 34 -4.74 16.57 -26.17
N LEU A 35 -5.53 15.99 -25.27
CA LEU A 35 -6.02 14.61 -25.38
C LEU A 35 -7.26 14.51 -26.28
N GLY A 36 -8.09 15.55 -26.29
CA GLY A 36 -9.44 15.47 -26.83
C GLY A 36 -10.43 14.81 -25.87
N LYS A 37 -11.72 14.96 -26.16
CA LYS A 37 -12.81 14.59 -25.23
C LYS A 37 -12.82 13.11 -24.82
N GLU A 38 -12.61 12.18 -25.75
CA GLU A 38 -12.72 10.75 -25.47
C GLU A 38 -11.55 10.25 -24.61
N ASP A 39 -10.32 10.63 -24.95
CA ASP A 39 -9.13 10.27 -24.16
C ASP A 39 -9.13 10.98 -22.80
N PHE A 40 -9.61 12.22 -22.72
CA PHE A 40 -9.81 12.90 -21.44
C PHE A 40 -10.89 12.23 -20.58
N THR A 41 -11.95 11.70 -21.21
CA THR A 41 -12.98 10.91 -20.50
C THR A 41 -12.39 9.63 -19.94
N SER A 42 -11.58 8.92 -20.72
CA SER A 42 -10.88 7.69 -20.30
C SER A 42 -9.88 7.97 -19.16
N LEU A 43 -9.08 9.04 -19.27
CA LEU A 43 -8.19 9.50 -18.21
C LEU A 43 -8.96 9.81 -16.93
N SER A 44 -10.07 10.54 -17.05
CA SER A 44 -10.93 10.88 -15.91
C SER A 44 -11.51 9.63 -15.25
N LEU A 45 -11.94 8.64 -16.04
CA LEU A 45 -12.46 7.38 -15.51
C LEU A 45 -11.41 6.64 -14.69
N VAL A 46 -10.19 6.51 -15.17
CA VAL A 46 -9.07 5.91 -14.42
C VAL A 46 -8.76 6.71 -13.16
N LEU A 47 -8.65 8.04 -13.28
CA LEU A 47 -8.31 8.94 -12.17
C LEU A 47 -9.33 8.87 -11.03
N TYR A 48 -10.62 8.98 -11.34
CA TYR A 48 -11.67 8.96 -10.31
C TYR A 48 -11.94 7.56 -9.76
N SER A 49 -11.76 6.50 -10.57
CA SER A 49 -11.83 5.12 -10.06
C SER A 49 -10.74 4.83 -9.04
N ARG A 50 -9.49 5.26 -9.32
CA ARG A 50 -8.38 5.20 -8.36
C ARG A 50 -8.67 6.01 -7.10
N LYS A 51 -9.25 7.21 -7.25
CA LYS A 51 -9.57 8.10 -6.11
C LYS A 51 -10.67 7.52 -5.22
N PHE A 52 -11.63 6.80 -5.79
CA PHE A 52 -12.77 6.25 -5.06
C PHE A 52 -12.79 4.73 -5.18
N PRO A 53 -11.89 4.00 -4.47
CA PRO A 53 -11.78 2.54 -4.59
C PRO A 53 -13.06 1.79 -4.19
N SER A 54 -13.95 2.41 -3.41
CA SER A 54 -15.26 1.86 -3.02
C SER A 54 -16.43 2.43 -3.82
N GLY A 55 -16.19 3.28 -4.82
CA GLY A 55 -17.24 3.87 -5.66
C GLY A 55 -17.78 2.86 -6.66
N THR A 56 -19.11 2.79 -6.81
CA THR A 56 -19.71 1.91 -7.83
C THR A 56 -19.41 2.41 -9.24
N PHE A 57 -19.56 1.52 -10.23
CA PHE A 57 -19.36 1.87 -11.63
C PHE A 57 -20.26 3.03 -12.06
N GLU A 58 -21.52 3.03 -11.62
CA GLU A 58 -22.52 4.06 -11.94
C GLU A 58 -22.14 5.39 -11.31
N GLN A 59 -21.71 5.38 -10.03
CA GLN A 59 -21.32 6.57 -9.31
C GLN A 59 -20.11 7.24 -9.95
N VAL A 60 -19.05 6.47 -10.24
CA VAL A 60 -17.84 6.99 -10.86
C VAL A 60 -18.13 7.48 -12.28
N SER A 61 -18.89 6.72 -13.07
CA SER A 61 -19.28 7.11 -14.43
C SER A 61 -20.10 8.41 -14.44
N GLN A 62 -21.01 8.57 -13.50
CA GLN A 62 -21.83 9.78 -13.36
C GLN A 62 -20.98 11.00 -12.94
N LEU A 63 -20.00 10.81 -12.04
CA LEU A 63 -19.03 11.84 -11.69
C LEU A 63 -18.19 12.25 -12.91
N VAL A 64 -17.63 11.29 -13.64
CA VAL A 64 -16.81 11.54 -14.84
C VAL A 64 -17.62 12.31 -15.88
N LYS A 65 -18.88 11.93 -16.11
CA LYS A 65 -19.77 12.64 -17.04
C LYS A 65 -19.93 14.12 -16.69
N GLU A 66 -20.12 14.44 -15.42
CA GLU A 66 -20.27 15.82 -14.93
C GLU A 66 -18.96 16.60 -15.03
N VAL A 67 -17.82 15.96 -14.74
CA VAL A 67 -16.48 16.56 -14.87
C VAL A 67 -16.13 16.84 -16.34
N VAL A 68 -16.41 15.91 -17.24
CA VAL A 68 -16.16 16.11 -18.68
C VAL A 68 -17.08 17.21 -19.22
N SER A 69 -18.36 17.22 -18.80
CA SER A 69 -19.32 18.25 -19.21
C SER A 69 -18.93 19.65 -18.74
N LEU A 70 -18.52 19.82 -17.48
CA LEU A 70 -18.07 21.12 -17.00
C LEU A 70 -16.76 21.55 -17.66
N THR A 71 -15.85 20.61 -17.92
CA THR A 71 -14.56 20.90 -18.57
C THR A 71 -14.77 21.41 -20.00
N GLU A 72 -15.59 20.72 -20.78
CA GLU A 72 -15.93 21.12 -22.15
C GLU A 72 -16.57 22.53 -22.18
N ALA A 73 -17.51 22.81 -21.28
CA ALA A 73 -18.19 24.10 -21.24
C ALA A 73 -17.29 25.25 -20.75
N CYS A 74 -16.51 25.01 -19.69
CA CYS A 74 -15.70 26.07 -19.06
C CYS A 74 -14.35 26.33 -19.74
N CYS A 75 -13.90 25.42 -20.62
CA CYS A 75 -12.70 25.60 -21.42
C CYS A 75 -12.98 26.09 -22.85
N ALA A 76 -14.25 26.29 -23.22
CA ALA A 76 -14.63 26.85 -24.52
C ALA A 76 -14.21 28.33 -24.65
N GLU A 77 -13.88 28.76 -25.87
CA GLU A 77 -13.61 30.17 -26.13
C GLU A 77 -14.83 31.03 -25.81
N GLY A 78 -14.63 32.11 -25.05
CA GLY A 78 -15.70 32.99 -24.59
C GLY A 78 -16.49 32.49 -23.39
N ALA A 79 -16.10 31.36 -22.78
CA ALA A 79 -16.68 30.92 -21.51
C ALA A 79 -16.43 31.93 -20.39
N ASP A 80 -17.36 31.97 -19.43
CA ASP A 80 -17.24 32.84 -18.25
C ASP A 80 -15.91 32.58 -17.51
N PRO A 81 -15.14 33.64 -17.16
CA PRO A 81 -13.87 33.50 -16.44
C PRO A 81 -13.98 32.64 -15.17
N ASP A 82 -15.09 32.74 -14.44
CA ASP A 82 -15.35 32.05 -13.17
C ASP A 82 -16.23 30.79 -13.34
N CYS A 83 -16.47 30.34 -14.58
CA CYS A 83 -17.23 29.12 -14.90
C CYS A 83 -16.71 27.91 -14.13
N TYR A 84 -15.37 27.70 -14.15
CA TYR A 84 -14.73 26.53 -13.57
C TYR A 84 -14.93 26.45 -12.05
N ASP A 85 -14.71 27.57 -11.34
CA ASP A 85 -14.91 27.64 -9.89
C ASP A 85 -16.38 27.43 -9.51
N THR A 86 -17.30 28.04 -10.27
CA THR A 86 -18.75 27.92 -10.03
C THR A 86 -19.21 26.46 -10.20
N ARG A 87 -18.85 25.83 -11.31
CA ARG A 87 -19.25 24.45 -11.63
C ARG A 87 -18.58 23.42 -10.72
N THR A 88 -17.32 23.63 -10.35
CA THR A 88 -16.61 22.73 -9.41
C THR A 88 -17.21 22.84 -8.02
N SER A 89 -17.57 24.05 -7.56
CA SER A 89 -18.25 24.24 -6.28
C SER A 89 -19.63 23.59 -6.26
N ALA A 90 -20.38 23.66 -7.36
CA ALA A 90 -21.65 22.96 -7.51
C ALA A 90 -21.48 21.43 -7.46
N LEU A 91 -20.43 20.89 -8.09
CA LEU A 91 -20.10 19.46 -8.03
C LEU A 91 -19.82 19.00 -6.58
N SER A 92 -19.00 19.75 -5.84
CA SER A 92 -18.73 19.48 -4.43
C SER A 92 -19.98 19.62 -3.54
N ALA A 93 -20.85 20.59 -3.81
CA ALA A 93 -22.10 20.74 -3.08
C ALA A 93 -23.05 19.56 -3.33
N LYS A 94 -23.13 19.08 -4.58
CA LYS A 94 -23.93 17.90 -4.94
C LYS A 94 -23.43 16.62 -4.26
N SER A 95 -22.11 16.50 -4.04
CA SER A 95 -21.55 15.42 -3.20
C SER A 95 -21.99 15.44 -1.74
N CYS A 96 -22.53 16.56 -1.23
CA CYS A 96 -23.08 16.66 0.12
C CYS A 96 -24.55 16.28 0.24
N GLU A 97 -25.26 16.10 -0.88
CA GLU A 97 -26.67 15.73 -0.86
C GLU A 97 -26.84 14.29 -0.35
N SER A 98 -27.91 14.07 0.41
CA SER A 98 -28.28 12.70 0.82
C SER A 98 -28.58 11.87 -0.43
N ASN A 99 -28.02 10.66 -0.50
CA ASN A 99 -28.07 9.80 -1.69
C ASN A 99 -27.50 10.47 -2.96
N SER A 100 -26.44 11.26 -2.79
CA SER A 100 -25.66 11.82 -3.90
C SER A 100 -25.36 10.75 -4.96
N PRO A 101 -25.45 11.10 -6.26
CA PRO A 101 -25.09 10.18 -7.34
C PRO A 101 -23.58 9.96 -7.46
N PHE A 102 -22.76 10.65 -6.67
CA PHE A 102 -21.31 10.59 -6.72
C PHE A 102 -20.73 9.72 -5.61
N PRO A 103 -19.58 9.07 -5.86
CA PRO A 103 -18.87 8.39 -4.80
C PRO A 103 -18.26 9.42 -3.84
N VAL A 104 -18.17 9.07 -2.56
CA VAL A 104 -17.64 9.95 -1.51
C VAL A 104 -16.64 9.21 -0.63
N HIS A 105 -15.64 9.91 -0.13
CA HIS A 105 -14.73 9.35 0.88
C HIS A 105 -15.42 9.24 2.25
N PRO A 106 -14.99 8.30 3.12
CA PRO A 106 -15.32 8.34 4.53
C PRO A 106 -14.99 9.72 5.13
N GLY A 107 -15.88 10.26 5.96
CA GLY A 107 -15.75 11.61 6.53
C GLY A 107 -16.33 12.75 5.68
N THR A 108 -16.80 12.49 4.45
CA THR A 108 -17.45 13.53 3.62
C THR A 108 -18.63 14.19 4.33
N ALA A 109 -19.46 13.42 5.03
CA ALA A 109 -20.60 13.96 5.78
C ALA A 109 -20.18 15.01 6.83
N GLU A 110 -19.07 14.76 7.55
CA GLU A 110 -18.47 15.70 8.50
C GLU A 110 -18.06 16.99 7.79
N CYS A 111 -17.36 16.87 6.65
CA CYS A 111 -16.94 18.03 5.86
C CYS A 111 -18.12 18.84 5.32
N CYS A 112 -19.25 18.19 5.00
CA CYS A 112 -20.45 18.85 4.49
C CYS A 112 -21.14 19.77 5.52
N THR A 113 -20.87 19.59 6.82
CA THR A 113 -21.34 20.48 7.89
C THR A 113 -20.63 21.84 7.92
N LYS A 114 -19.41 21.92 7.37
CA LYS A 114 -18.61 23.16 7.24
C LYS A 114 -19.08 23.95 6.02
N GLU A 115 -18.74 25.24 5.91
CA GLU A 115 -19.15 26.08 4.77
C GLU A 115 -17.96 26.66 3.98
N GLY A 116 -18.23 27.14 2.76
CA GLY A 116 -17.26 27.88 1.93
C GLY A 116 -15.89 27.22 1.76
N LEU A 117 -14.84 27.98 2.07
CA LEU A 117 -13.44 27.53 1.97
C LEU A 117 -13.15 26.34 2.91
N GLU A 118 -13.75 26.32 4.10
CA GLU A 118 -13.51 25.26 5.08
C GLU A 118 -14.03 23.92 4.59
N ARG A 119 -15.20 23.91 3.92
CA ARG A 119 -15.73 22.71 3.24
C ARG A 119 -14.77 22.24 2.15
N LYS A 120 -14.30 23.15 1.28
CA LYS A 120 -13.38 22.83 0.17
C LYS A 120 -12.07 22.23 0.68
N LEU A 121 -11.48 22.82 1.71
CA LEU A 121 -10.24 22.34 2.32
C LEU A 121 -10.44 21.00 3.04
N CYS A 122 -11.55 20.83 3.78
CA CYS A 122 -11.87 19.57 4.46
C CYS A 122 -12.01 18.42 3.44
N MET A 123 -12.81 18.61 2.40
CA MET A 123 -12.99 17.59 1.35
C MET A 123 -11.70 17.26 0.60
N ALA A 124 -10.87 18.27 0.33
CA ALA A 124 -9.58 18.08 -0.35
C ALA A 124 -8.57 17.31 0.51
N ALA A 125 -8.71 17.35 1.83
CA ALA A 125 -7.85 16.63 2.77
C ALA A 125 -8.28 15.17 3.01
N LEU A 126 -9.49 14.78 2.61
CA LEU A 126 -9.95 13.39 2.73
C LEU A 126 -9.10 12.48 1.85
N LYS A 127 -8.71 11.33 2.41
CA LYS A 127 -7.90 10.30 1.75
C LYS A 127 -8.71 9.02 1.60
N HIS A 128 -8.42 8.25 0.56
CA HIS A 128 -8.91 6.88 0.41
C HIS A 128 -7.94 5.90 1.04
N GLN A 129 -8.47 4.84 1.64
CA GLN A 129 -7.66 3.71 2.09
C GLN A 129 -7.26 2.85 0.88
N PRO A 130 -6.07 2.23 0.90
CA PRO A 130 -5.68 1.28 -0.13
C PRO A 130 -6.59 0.05 -0.13
N GLN A 131 -6.81 -0.53 -1.32
CA GLN A 131 -7.52 -1.81 -1.47
C GLN A 131 -6.54 -2.97 -1.17
N GLU A 132 -6.68 -3.59 0.00
CA GLU A 132 -5.81 -4.70 0.40
C GLU A 132 -6.23 -6.04 -0.22
N PHE A 133 -7.53 -6.18 -0.55
CA PHE A 133 -8.15 -7.38 -1.11
C PHE A 133 -8.73 -7.09 -2.50
N PRO A 134 -7.88 -6.98 -3.55
CA PRO A 134 -8.38 -6.84 -4.91
C PRO A 134 -9.19 -8.08 -5.30
N THR A 135 -10.37 -7.85 -5.87
CA THR A 135 -11.31 -8.86 -6.35
C THR A 135 -11.33 -9.00 -7.87
N TYR A 136 -10.60 -8.13 -8.59
CA TYR A 136 -10.47 -8.23 -10.05
C TYR A 136 -9.89 -9.59 -10.45
N VAL A 137 -10.67 -10.33 -11.23
CA VAL A 137 -10.25 -11.57 -11.89
C VAL A 137 -10.46 -11.38 -13.37
N GLU A 138 -9.38 -11.52 -14.13
CA GLU A 138 -9.49 -11.43 -15.58
C GLU A 138 -10.34 -12.59 -16.13
N PRO A 139 -11.41 -12.31 -16.92
CA PRO A 139 -12.23 -13.37 -17.50
C PRO A 139 -11.45 -14.21 -18.51
N THR A 140 -12.04 -15.32 -18.92
CA THR A 140 -11.49 -16.12 -20.01
C THR A 140 -11.47 -15.34 -21.32
N ASN A 141 -10.61 -15.74 -22.26
CA ASN A 141 -10.53 -15.07 -23.57
C ASN A 141 -11.87 -15.08 -24.32
N ASP A 142 -12.68 -16.13 -24.14
CA ASP A 142 -14.01 -16.23 -24.77
C ASP A 142 -14.99 -15.23 -24.15
N GLU A 143 -15.05 -15.12 -22.83
CA GLU A 143 -15.88 -14.15 -22.10
C GLU A 143 -15.48 -12.70 -22.43
N ILE A 144 -14.17 -12.41 -22.47
CA ILE A 144 -13.62 -11.12 -22.88
C ILE A 144 -14.15 -10.75 -24.27
N CYS A 145 -14.01 -11.64 -25.24
CA CYS A 145 -14.40 -11.34 -26.60
C CYS A 145 -15.91 -11.35 -26.83
N GLU A 146 -16.68 -12.10 -26.05
CA GLU A 146 -18.14 -12.03 -26.06
C GLU A 146 -18.62 -10.66 -25.56
N ALA A 147 -18.15 -10.23 -24.39
CA ALA A 147 -18.49 -8.94 -23.80
C ALA A 147 -18.05 -7.78 -24.70
N PHE A 148 -16.81 -7.83 -25.21
CA PHE A 148 -16.27 -6.81 -26.10
C PHE A 148 -17.05 -6.68 -27.42
N ARG A 149 -17.53 -7.80 -28.00
CA ARG A 149 -18.35 -7.74 -29.23
C ARG A 149 -19.75 -7.21 -28.98
N LYS A 150 -20.31 -7.45 -27.78
CA LYS A 150 -21.64 -6.99 -27.39
C LYS A 150 -21.69 -5.46 -27.25
N ASP A 151 -20.74 -4.90 -26.50
CA ASP A 151 -20.58 -3.46 -26.36
C ASP A 151 -19.11 -3.11 -26.05
N PRO A 152 -18.32 -2.72 -27.07
CA PRO A 152 -16.92 -2.37 -26.88
C PRO A 152 -16.69 -1.21 -25.91
N LYS A 153 -17.62 -0.23 -25.87
CA LYS A 153 -17.46 0.98 -25.05
C LYS A 153 -17.78 0.66 -23.59
N GLU A 154 -18.84 -0.09 -23.34
CA GLU A 154 -19.17 -0.54 -22.00
C GLU A 154 -18.09 -1.46 -21.42
N TYR A 155 -17.59 -2.42 -22.21
CA TYR A 155 -16.48 -3.28 -21.80
C TYR A 155 -15.25 -2.45 -21.39
N ALA A 156 -14.86 -1.47 -22.22
CA ALA A 156 -13.72 -0.63 -21.94
C ALA A 156 -13.89 0.21 -20.66
N ASN A 157 -15.08 0.80 -20.47
CA ASN A 157 -15.39 1.58 -19.28
C ASN A 157 -15.40 0.72 -18.01
N GLN A 158 -16.08 -0.43 -18.05
CA GLN A 158 -16.13 -1.36 -16.92
C GLN A 158 -14.73 -1.83 -16.54
N PHE A 159 -13.92 -2.26 -17.51
CA PHE A 159 -12.55 -2.68 -17.26
C PHE A 159 -11.69 -1.56 -16.65
N MET A 160 -11.73 -0.35 -17.21
CA MET A 160 -10.98 0.78 -16.64
C MET A 160 -11.39 1.10 -15.21
N TRP A 161 -12.70 1.05 -14.91
CA TRP A 161 -13.20 1.26 -13.55
C TRP A 161 -12.77 0.13 -12.59
N GLU A 162 -13.02 -1.12 -12.96
CA GLU A 162 -12.76 -2.27 -12.11
C GLU A 162 -11.27 -2.43 -11.85
N TYR A 163 -10.43 -2.31 -12.88
CA TYR A 163 -9.00 -2.42 -12.74
C TYR A 163 -8.43 -1.27 -11.88
N SER A 164 -8.89 -0.03 -12.09
CA SER A 164 -8.36 1.14 -11.38
C SER A 164 -8.86 1.27 -9.93
N THR A 165 -10.03 0.75 -9.60
CA THR A 165 -10.49 0.64 -8.20
C THR A 165 -9.72 -0.44 -7.43
N ASN A 166 -9.36 -1.55 -8.10
CA ASN A 166 -8.62 -2.65 -7.49
C ASN A 166 -7.11 -2.37 -7.36
N TYR A 167 -6.51 -1.70 -8.34
CA TYR A 167 -5.08 -1.40 -8.40
C TYR A 167 -4.79 0.11 -8.23
N GLY A 168 -5.69 0.80 -7.54
CA GLY A 168 -5.71 2.25 -7.35
C GLY A 168 -4.57 2.82 -6.51
N GLN A 169 -3.53 2.07 -6.13
CA GLN A 169 -2.31 2.61 -5.54
C GLN A 169 -1.12 2.58 -6.51
N ALA A 170 -1.25 2.00 -7.71
CA ALA A 170 -0.27 2.13 -8.79
C ALA A 170 -0.30 3.55 -9.39
N PRO A 171 0.85 4.17 -9.75
CA PRO A 171 0.88 5.52 -10.31
C PRO A 171 -0.15 5.74 -11.42
N LEU A 172 -0.80 6.90 -11.47
CA LEU A 172 -1.92 7.17 -12.38
C LEU A 172 -1.54 6.91 -13.84
N SER A 173 -0.39 7.39 -14.27
CA SER A 173 0.11 7.22 -15.62
C SER A 173 0.41 5.76 -15.96
N LEU A 174 0.88 4.97 -14.99
CA LEU A 174 1.06 3.53 -15.14
C LEU A 174 -0.29 2.82 -15.36
N LEU A 175 -1.33 3.18 -14.59
CA LEU A 175 -2.69 2.66 -14.78
C LEU A 175 -3.24 3.01 -16.16
N VAL A 176 -3.07 4.25 -16.61
CA VAL A 176 -3.50 4.69 -17.95
C VAL A 176 -2.75 3.91 -19.05
N SER A 177 -1.43 3.76 -18.91
CA SER A 177 -0.61 3.02 -19.88
C SER A 177 -1.00 1.54 -19.96
N TYR A 178 -1.18 0.88 -18.82
CA TYR A 178 -1.59 -0.52 -18.76
C TYR A 178 -2.99 -0.72 -19.34
N THR A 179 -3.98 0.06 -18.89
CA THR A 179 -5.37 -0.10 -19.33
C THR A 179 -5.52 0.15 -20.83
N LYS A 180 -4.83 1.16 -21.37
CA LYS A 180 -4.76 1.41 -22.81
C LYS A 180 -4.15 0.23 -23.58
N SER A 181 -3.02 -0.29 -23.11
CA SER A 181 -2.34 -1.41 -23.76
C SER A 181 -3.18 -2.70 -23.71
N TYR A 182 -3.84 -2.94 -22.57
CA TYR A 182 -4.77 -4.05 -22.39
C TYR A 182 -5.96 -3.99 -23.35
N LEU A 183 -6.62 -2.82 -23.45
CA LEU A 183 -7.75 -2.64 -24.37
C LEU A 183 -7.32 -2.74 -25.84
N SER A 184 -6.09 -2.31 -26.18
CA SER A 184 -5.52 -2.53 -27.50
C SER A 184 -5.34 -4.03 -27.80
N MET A 185 -4.86 -4.83 -26.84
CA MET A 185 -4.76 -6.28 -26.96
C MET A 185 -6.14 -6.93 -27.15
N VAL A 186 -7.14 -6.51 -26.38
CA VAL A 186 -8.51 -7.04 -26.52
C VAL A 186 -9.04 -6.73 -27.92
N GLY A 187 -8.91 -5.49 -28.39
CA GLY A 187 -9.36 -5.09 -29.71
C GLY A 187 -8.71 -5.87 -30.85
N SER A 188 -7.39 -6.11 -30.78
CA SER A 188 -6.65 -6.86 -31.81
C SER A 188 -6.92 -8.37 -31.75
N CYS A 189 -6.97 -8.96 -30.57
CA CYS A 189 -7.11 -10.41 -30.44
C CYS A 189 -8.54 -10.90 -30.61
N CYS A 190 -9.55 -10.12 -30.21
CA CYS A 190 -10.95 -10.49 -30.43
C CYS A 190 -11.40 -10.37 -31.89
N THR A 191 -10.63 -9.67 -32.72
CA THR A 191 -10.85 -9.55 -34.18
C THR A 191 -9.88 -10.40 -35.00
N SER A 192 -8.95 -11.11 -34.34
CA SER A 192 -7.99 -11.99 -34.98
C SER A 192 -8.63 -13.28 -35.52
N ALA A 193 -8.11 -13.79 -36.64
CA ALA A 193 -8.43 -15.12 -37.15
C ALA A 193 -7.95 -16.25 -36.22
N SER A 194 -6.98 -15.97 -35.35
CA SER A 194 -6.42 -16.92 -34.38
C SER A 194 -6.34 -16.29 -32.98
N PRO A 195 -7.48 -16.12 -32.27
CA PRO A 195 -7.53 -15.40 -30.99
C PRO A 195 -6.59 -15.95 -29.93
N THR A 196 -6.52 -17.27 -29.76
CA THR A 196 -5.66 -17.91 -28.74
C THR A 196 -4.17 -17.60 -28.95
N VAL A 197 -3.69 -17.67 -30.19
CA VAL A 197 -2.29 -17.35 -30.52
C VAL A 197 -2.00 -15.86 -30.31
N CYS A 198 -2.96 -15.01 -30.67
CA CYS A 198 -2.85 -13.56 -30.44
C CYS A 198 -2.74 -13.25 -28.94
N PHE A 199 -3.68 -13.73 -28.13
CA PHE A 199 -3.69 -13.45 -26.70
C PHE A 199 -2.42 -13.93 -26.00
N LEU A 200 -1.92 -15.12 -26.35
CA LEU A 200 -0.67 -15.63 -25.76
C LEU A 200 0.50 -14.67 -26.06
N LYS A 201 0.63 -14.23 -27.31
CA LYS A 201 1.69 -13.30 -27.72
C LYS A 201 1.57 -11.95 -27.02
N GLU A 202 0.40 -11.33 -27.07
CA GLU A 202 0.18 -10.00 -26.51
C GLU A 202 0.32 -10.00 -24.98
N ARG A 203 -0.15 -11.05 -24.28
CA ARG A 203 0.05 -11.19 -22.83
C ARG A 203 1.52 -11.29 -22.44
N LEU A 204 2.33 -12.01 -23.22
CA LEU A 204 3.78 -12.07 -22.98
C LEU A 204 4.45 -10.71 -23.17
N GLN A 205 4.00 -9.92 -24.16
CA GLN A 205 4.48 -8.56 -24.37
C GLN A 205 4.02 -7.59 -23.26
N LEU A 206 2.79 -7.78 -22.75
CA LEU A 206 2.21 -6.96 -21.69
C LEU A 206 2.68 -7.38 -20.27
N LYS A 207 3.31 -8.55 -20.11
CA LYS A 207 3.71 -9.13 -18.82
C LYS A 207 4.46 -8.13 -17.94
N HIS A 208 5.46 -7.44 -18.50
CA HIS A 208 6.27 -6.47 -17.75
C HIS A 208 5.41 -5.34 -17.18
N LEU A 209 4.56 -4.73 -18.00
CA LEU A 209 3.68 -3.63 -17.59
C LEU A 209 2.61 -4.09 -16.59
N SER A 210 2.08 -5.31 -16.77
CA SER A 210 1.14 -5.94 -15.84
C SER A 210 1.76 -6.15 -14.46
N LEU A 211 2.97 -6.73 -14.41
CA LEU A 211 3.70 -6.96 -13.17
C LEU A 211 4.08 -5.64 -12.50
N LEU A 212 4.58 -4.68 -13.27
CA LEU A 212 4.92 -3.36 -12.74
C LEU A 212 3.68 -2.68 -12.12
N THR A 213 2.52 -2.75 -12.76
CA THR A 213 1.28 -2.14 -12.24
C THR A 213 0.81 -2.80 -10.95
N THR A 214 0.69 -4.13 -10.96
CA THR A 214 0.19 -4.89 -9.80
C THR A 214 1.15 -4.84 -8.61
N LEU A 215 2.45 -4.94 -8.84
CA LEU A 215 3.45 -4.81 -7.77
C LEU A 215 3.52 -3.39 -7.23
N SER A 216 3.56 -2.37 -8.09
CA SER A 216 3.56 -0.97 -7.66
C SER A 216 2.35 -0.68 -6.77
N ASN A 217 1.16 -1.13 -7.18
CA ASN A 217 -0.04 -1.02 -6.37
C ASN A 217 0.17 -1.66 -4.99
N ARG A 218 0.68 -2.90 -4.96
CA ARG A 218 0.82 -3.65 -3.70
C ARG A 218 1.80 -2.99 -2.74
N VAL A 219 2.99 -2.61 -3.20
CA VAL A 219 4.01 -1.98 -2.34
C VAL A 219 3.60 -0.57 -1.92
N CYS A 220 2.95 0.20 -2.80
CA CYS A 220 2.42 1.51 -2.45
C CYS A 220 1.18 1.43 -1.54
N SER A 221 0.42 0.35 -1.58
CA SER A 221 -0.66 0.09 -0.62
C SER A 221 -0.10 -0.11 0.79
N GLN A 222 0.93 -0.95 0.92
CA GLN A 222 1.62 -1.16 2.21
C GLN A 222 2.29 0.13 2.70
N TYR A 223 2.95 0.87 1.81
CA TYR A 223 3.54 2.16 2.15
C TYR A 223 2.49 3.17 2.63
N ALA A 224 1.34 3.28 1.94
CA ALA A 224 0.26 4.17 2.33
C ALA A 224 -0.37 3.79 3.68
N ALA A 225 -0.47 2.49 3.97
CA ALA A 225 -0.99 1.99 5.24
C ALA A 225 -0.06 2.30 6.42
N TYR A 226 1.26 2.13 6.22
CA TYR A 226 2.24 2.29 7.30
C TYR A 226 2.78 3.71 7.44
N GLY A 227 2.91 4.46 6.35
CA GLY A 227 3.73 5.66 6.28
C GLY A 227 5.23 5.35 6.31
N GLU A 228 6.06 6.35 6.02
CA GLU A 228 7.50 6.19 5.77
C GLU A 228 8.27 5.47 6.89
N LYS A 229 8.14 5.96 8.14
CA LYS A 229 8.90 5.43 9.29
C LYS A 229 8.59 3.95 9.55
N LYS A 230 7.31 3.59 9.58
CA LYS A 230 6.87 2.21 9.83
C LYS A 230 7.07 1.33 8.60
N SER A 231 7.04 1.88 7.38
CA SER A 231 7.44 1.17 6.17
C SER A 231 8.93 0.80 6.18
N ARG A 232 9.82 1.70 6.63
CA ARG A 232 11.26 1.39 6.80
C ARG A 232 11.47 0.23 7.76
N LEU A 233 10.79 0.29 8.91
CA LEU A 233 10.81 -0.76 9.92
C LEU A 233 10.31 -2.09 9.35
N SER A 234 9.17 -2.08 8.67
CA SER A 234 8.56 -3.23 8.00
C SER A 234 9.53 -3.88 7.00
N ASN A 235 10.13 -3.09 6.11
CA ASN A 235 11.08 -3.60 5.11
C ASN A 235 12.32 -4.24 5.78
N LEU A 236 12.83 -3.64 6.86
CA LEU A 236 13.94 -4.22 7.62
C LEU A 236 13.55 -5.56 8.28
N ILE A 237 12.36 -5.64 8.88
CA ILE A 237 11.83 -6.89 9.48
C ILE A 237 11.73 -7.97 8.40
N LYS A 238 11.11 -7.68 7.25
CA LYS A 238 10.94 -8.65 6.16
C LYS A 238 12.28 -9.15 5.63
N LEU A 239 13.27 -8.27 5.45
CA LEU A 239 14.60 -8.67 5.00
C LEU A 239 15.32 -9.54 6.05
N ALA A 240 15.27 -9.16 7.32
CA ALA A 240 15.84 -9.95 8.41
C ALA A 240 15.22 -11.36 8.50
N GLN A 241 13.93 -11.49 8.21
CA GLN A 241 13.24 -12.78 8.17
C GLN A 241 13.54 -13.60 6.92
N LYS A 242 13.80 -12.97 5.76
CA LYS A 242 14.11 -13.64 4.50
C LYS A 242 15.56 -14.13 4.44
N VAL A 243 16.49 -13.39 5.05
CA VAL A 243 17.91 -13.74 5.13
C VAL A 243 18.43 -13.61 6.57
N PRO A 244 17.96 -14.47 7.48
CA PRO A 244 18.35 -14.40 8.89
C PRO A 244 19.81 -14.79 9.15
N THR A 245 20.58 -15.14 8.12
CA THR A 245 22.01 -15.45 8.17
C THR A 245 22.91 -14.27 7.77
N ALA A 246 22.35 -13.21 7.17
CA ALA A 246 23.09 -12.01 6.80
C ALA A 246 23.47 -11.16 8.02
N ASP A 247 24.29 -10.14 7.79
CA ASP A 247 24.61 -9.08 8.74
C ASP A 247 23.66 -7.88 8.56
N LEU A 248 23.58 -7.01 9.57
CA LEU A 248 22.72 -5.81 9.50
C LEU A 248 23.13 -4.92 8.32
N GLU A 249 24.43 -4.79 8.09
CA GLU A 249 25.03 -3.97 7.03
C GLU A 249 24.69 -4.47 5.62
N ASP A 250 24.31 -5.75 5.46
CA ASP A 250 23.88 -6.29 4.17
C ASP A 250 22.45 -5.86 3.82
N VAL A 251 21.57 -5.75 4.82
CA VAL A 251 20.11 -5.58 4.64
C VAL A 251 19.59 -4.17 4.94
N LEU A 252 20.22 -3.45 5.88
CA LEU A 252 19.77 -2.12 6.29
C LEU A 252 19.79 -1.12 5.10
N PRO A 253 20.84 -1.05 4.28
CA PRO A 253 20.85 -0.16 3.12
C PRO A 253 19.75 -0.53 2.10
N LEU A 254 19.41 -1.82 1.97
CA LEU A 254 18.34 -2.26 1.07
C LEU A 254 16.96 -1.85 1.58
N ALA A 255 16.73 -1.95 2.90
CA ALA A 255 15.50 -1.50 3.54
C ALA A 255 15.30 0.03 3.38
N GLU A 256 16.38 0.80 3.49
CA GLU A 256 16.37 2.25 3.26
C GLU A 256 16.13 2.58 1.79
N ASP A 257 16.85 1.92 0.87
CA ASP A 257 16.74 2.14 -0.57
C ASP A 257 15.30 1.91 -1.06
N ILE A 258 14.68 0.77 -0.73
CA ILE A 258 13.29 0.52 -1.13
C ILE A 258 12.33 1.53 -0.50
N THR A 259 12.55 1.93 0.76
CA THR A 259 11.67 2.91 1.41
C THR A 259 11.76 4.28 0.73
N ASN A 260 12.95 4.70 0.32
CA ASN A 260 13.17 5.93 -0.43
C ASN A 260 12.54 5.87 -1.82
N ILE A 261 12.59 4.71 -2.49
CA ILE A 261 11.91 4.50 -3.77
C ILE A 261 10.39 4.61 -3.59
N LEU A 262 9.83 4.03 -2.53
CA LEU A 262 8.40 4.10 -2.26
C LEU A 262 7.95 5.52 -1.94
N SER A 263 8.68 6.24 -1.08
CA SER A 263 8.37 7.63 -0.74
C SER A 263 8.43 8.55 -1.96
N LYS A 264 9.37 8.29 -2.87
CA LYS A 264 9.51 9.02 -4.14
C LYS A 264 8.43 8.66 -5.16
N CYS A 265 8.22 7.37 -5.42
CA CYS A 265 7.46 6.92 -6.59
C CYS A 265 5.97 6.68 -6.33
N CYS A 266 5.54 6.35 -5.11
CA CYS A 266 4.13 6.08 -4.84
C CYS A 266 3.23 7.32 -4.95
N GLU A 267 3.79 8.51 -4.72
CA GLU A 267 3.11 9.80 -4.87
C GLU A 267 3.57 10.58 -6.11
N SER A 268 4.45 9.98 -6.93
CA SER A 268 4.95 10.61 -8.15
C SER A 268 3.90 10.67 -9.25
N ALA A 269 3.90 11.76 -10.01
CA ALA A 269 3.16 11.87 -11.26
C ALA A 269 3.90 11.24 -12.45
N SER A 270 5.17 10.84 -12.32
CA SER A 270 5.96 10.22 -13.39
C SER A 270 5.58 8.75 -13.58
N GLU A 271 5.38 8.35 -14.84
CA GLU A 271 4.95 7.01 -15.23
C GLU A 271 6.03 5.94 -15.07
N ASP A 272 7.27 6.37 -15.19
CA ASP A 272 8.45 5.54 -15.26
C ASP A 272 9.29 5.59 -13.98
N CYS A 273 8.81 6.27 -12.93
CA CYS A 273 9.52 6.35 -11.65
C CYS A 273 9.83 4.95 -11.12
N MET A 274 8.78 4.13 -10.91
CA MET A 274 8.96 2.78 -10.41
C MET A 274 9.71 1.88 -11.41
N ALA A 275 9.48 2.10 -12.71
CA ALA A 275 10.15 1.35 -13.78
C ALA A 275 11.67 1.61 -13.84
N LYS A 276 12.12 2.79 -13.41
CA LYS A 276 13.54 3.20 -13.39
C LYS A 276 14.23 2.81 -12.10
N GLU A 277 13.56 2.99 -10.96
CA GLU A 277 14.17 2.78 -9.64
C GLU A 277 14.28 1.28 -9.29
N LEU A 278 13.27 0.46 -9.62
CA LEU A 278 13.28 -0.97 -9.26
C LEU A 278 14.42 -1.76 -9.90
N PRO A 279 14.81 -1.56 -11.17
CA PRO A 279 15.99 -2.19 -11.74
C PRO A 279 17.26 -1.93 -10.94
N GLU A 280 17.54 -0.68 -10.57
CA GLU A 280 18.73 -0.34 -9.78
C GLU A 280 18.67 -0.97 -8.37
N HIS A 281 17.49 -0.96 -7.75
CA HIS A 281 17.27 -1.63 -6.47
C HIS A 281 17.59 -3.13 -6.53
N THR A 282 17.12 -3.82 -7.58
CA THR A 282 17.33 -5.27 -7.72
C THR A 282 18.79 -5.64 -7.93
N VAL A 283 19.57 -4.78 -8.59
CA VAL A 283 21.02 -4.96 -8.71
C VAL A 283 21.68 -4.89 -7.33
N LYS A 284 21.42 -3.83 -6.56
CA LYS A 284 21.96 -3.68 -5.19
C LYS A 284 21.56 -4.86 -4.30
N LEU A 285 20.31 -5.31 -4.39
CA LEU A 285 19.80 -6.44 -3.63
C LEU A 285 20.60 -7.72 -3.97
N CYS A 286 20.79 -8.01 -5.25
CA CYS A 286 21.51 -9.21 -5.67
C CYS A 286 23.00 -9.16 -5.37
N ASP A 287 23.64 -8.00 -5.52
CA ASP A 287 25.04 -7.81 -5.15
C ASP A 287 25.29 -8.08 -3.65
N ASN A 288 24.34 -7.68 -2.81
CA ASN A 288 24.44 -7.88 -1.36
C ASN A 288 24.04 -9.30 -0.92
N LEU A 289 22.99 -9.89 -1.53
CA LEU A 289 22.29 -11.05 -0.95
C LEU A 289 22.39 -12.35 -1.75
N SER A 290 22.80 -12.32 -3.03
CA SER A 290 22.81 -13.53 -3.90
C SER A 290 23.65 -14.69 -3.37
N THR A 291 24.65 -14.41 -2.53
CA THR A 291 25.54 -15.42 -1.93
C THR A 291 25.19 -15.76 -0.48
N LYS A 292 24.15 -15.14 0.10
CA LYS A 292 23.83 -15.26 1.53
C LYS A 292 22.92 -16.45 1.84
N ASN A 293 22.07 -16.86 0.90
CA ASN A 293 21.30 -18.10 0.95
C ASN A 293 20.81 -18.52 -0.45
N SER A 294 20.36 -19.77 -0.58
CA SER A 294 19.92 -20.33 -1.86
C SER A 294 18.68 -19.65 -2.44
N LYS A 295 17.75 -19.14 -1.61
CA LYS A 295 16.53 -18.48 -2.11
C LYS A 295 16.84 -17.15 -2.81
N PHE A 296 17.77 -16.36 -2.27
CA PHE A 296 18.24 -15.15 -2.93
C PHE A 296 19.09 -15.46 -4.15
N GLU A 297 19.91 -16.51 -4.10
CA GLU A 297 20.62 -17.01 -5.29
C GLU A 297 19.64 -17.32 -6.43
N ASP A 298 18.61 -18.12 -6.16
CA ASP A 298 17.58 -18.50 -7.13
C ASP A 298 16.85 -17.26 -7.68
N CYS A 299 16.40 -16.35 -6.81
CA CYS A 299 15.72 -15.13 -7.26
C CYS A 299 16.60 -14.23 -8.12
N CYS A 300 17.91 -14.18 -7.86
CA CYS A 300 18.86 -13.38 -8.63
C CYS A 300 19.24 -14.02 -9.98
N GLN A 301 18.78 -15.24 -10.26
CA GLN A 301 18.91 -15.88 -11.59
C GLN A 301 17.74 -15.58 -12.52
N GLU A 302 16.70 -14.90 -12.03
CA GLU A 302 15.56 -14.45 -12.83
C GLU A 302 16.01 -13.52 -13.97
N LYS A 303 15.26 -13.55 -15.08
CA LYS A 303 15.70 -12.92 -16.33
C LYS A 303 15.54 -11.41 -16.38
N THR A 304 14.60 -10.87 -15.61
CA THR A 304 14.31 -9.43 -15.61
C THR A 304 14.32 -8.91 -14.19
N ALA A 305 14.68 -7.63 -14.02
CA ALA A 305 14.62 -6.96 -12.72
C ALA A 305 13.23 -7.11 -12.05
N MET A 306 12.16 -7.03 -12.84
CA MET A 306 10.81 -7.23 -12.30
C MET A 306 10.59 -8.66 -11.81
N ASP A 307 11.07 -9.68 -12.52
CA ASP A 307 10.97 -11.07 -12.07
C ASP A 307 11.80 -11.29 -10.78
N VAL A 308 13.00 -10.69 -10.67
CA VAL A 308 13.81 -10.69 -9.43
C VAL A 308 13.02 -10.05 -8.28
N PHE A 309 12.41 -8.88 -8.51
CA PHE A 309 11.61 -8.19 -7.50
C PHE A 309 10.36 -8.99 -7.09
N VAL A 310 9.66 -9.59 -8.05
CA VAL A 310 8.52 -10.49 -7.77
C VAL A 310 8.96 -11.66 -6.89
N CYS A 311 10.04 -12.35 -7.29
CA CYS A 311 10.56 -13.51 -6.57
C CYS A 311 10.93 -13.14 -5.13
N THR A 312 11.69 -12.06 -4.95
CA THR A 312 12.09 -11.57 -3.63
C THR A 312 10.91 -11.08 -2.80
N TYR A 313 9.91 -10.42 -3.40
CA TYR A 313 8.70 -9.97 -2.70
C TYR A 313 7.91 -11.14 -2.12
N PHE A 314 7.64 -12.17 -2.94
CA PHE A 314 6.87 -13.35 -2.54
C PHE A 314 7.67 -14.39 -1.73
N MET A 315 8.97 -14.22 -1.59
CA MET A 315 9.79 -15.07 -0.73
C MET A 315 9.21 -15.12 0.70
N PRO A 316 8.85 -16.30 1.23
CA PRO A 316 8.38 -16.41 2.61
C PRO A 316 9.54 -16.18 3.59
N ALA A 317 9.22 -15.97 4.87
CA ALA A 317 10.23 -16.02 5.93
C ALA A 317 11.02 -17.34 5.84
N ALA A 318 12.33 -17.27 6.07
CA ALA A 318 13.16 -18.45 6.20
C ALA A 318 12.87 -19.19 7.51
N GLN A 319 13.34 -20.43 7.62
CA GLN A 319 13.42 -21.08 8.93
C GLN A 319 14.45 -20.31 9.75
N LEU A 320 13.99 -19.66 10.82
CA LEU A 320 14.82 -18.78 11.62
C LEU A 320 15.78 -19.61 12.49
N PRO A 321 17.09 -19.31 12.51
CA PRO A 321 18.02 -19.98 13.41
C PRO A 321 17.69 -19.70 14.88
N GLU A 322 17.88 -20.68 15.74
CA GLU A 322 17.90 -20.45 17.19
C GLU A 322 19.16 -19.66 17.56
N LEU A 323 18.97 -18.38 17.86
CA LEU A 323 19.99 -17.48 18.37
C LEU A 323 19.68 -17.14 19.83
N PRO A 324 20.66 -16.66 20.62
CA PRO A 324 20.40 -16.18 21.99
C PRO A 324 19.26 -15.15 22.05
N ASP A 325 18.67 -14.87 23.20
CA ASP A 325 17.72 -13.77 23.29
C ASP A 325 18.40 -12.40 23.03
N VAL A 326 17.63 -11.45 22.51
CA VAL A 326 18.08 -10.06 22.32
C VAL A 326 17.44 -9.18 23.39
N GLU A 327 18.28 -8.47 24.15
CA GLU A 327 17.81 -7.52 25.16
C GLU A 327 17.34 -6.22 24.52
N LEU A 328 16.28 -5.63 25.11
CA LEU A 328 15.83 -4.28 24.77
C LEU A 328 16.95 -3.27 25.03
N PRO A 329 17.19 -2.30 24.13
CA PRO A 329 18.28 -1.33 24.27
C PRO A 329 17.92 -0.25 25.31
N THR A 330 17.90 -0.60 26.59
CA THR A 330 17.49 0.28 27.71
C THR A 330 18.65 1.15 28.19
N ASN A 331 19.25 1.91 27.28
CA ASN A 331 20.38 2.79 27.59
C ASN A 331 20.26 4.13 26.84
N LYS A 332 21.14 5.08 27.18
CA LYS A 332 21.13 6.42 26.56
C LYS A 332 21.55 6.43 25.08
N ASP A 333 22.06 5.32 24.54
CA ASP A 333 22.46 5.23 23.13
C ASP A 333 21.24 5.30 22.19
N VAL A 334 20.03 5.04 22.69
CA VAL A 334 18.77 5.21 21.93
C VAL A 334 18.28 6.66 21.85
N CYS A 335 18.91 7.58 22.58
CA CYS A 335 18.45 8.96 22.71
C CYS A 335 19.02 9.91 21.67
N ASP A 336 19.92 9.46 20.81
CA ASP A 336 20.44 10.29 19.72
C ASP A 336 19.41 10.33 18.56
N PRO A 337 18.72 11.47 18.33
CA PRO A 337 17.67 11.55 17.32
C PRO A 337 18.20 11.34 15.89
N GLY A 338 19.51 11.56 15.67
CA GLY A 338 20.16 11.40 14.38
C GLY A 338 20.72 10.00 14.13
N ASN A 339 20.67 9.09 15.12
CA ASN A 339 21.32 7.80 15.04
C ASN A 339 20.35 6.66 15.43
N THR A 340 19.57 6.19 14.47
CA THR A 340 18.66 5.05 14.65
C THR A 340 19.37 3.70 14.72
N LYS A 341 20.71 3.64 14.62
CA LYS A 341 21.48 2.40 14.47
C LYS A 341 21.24 1.39 15.58
N VAL A 342 21.09 1.84 16.83
CA VAL A 342 20.81 0.94 17.97
C VAL A 342 19.44 0.30 17.83
N MET A 343 18.44 1.08 17.41
CA MET A 343 17.06 0.62 17.21
C MET A 343 16.93 -0.27 15.98
N ASP A 344 17.66 0.05 14.90
CA ASP A 344 17.75 -0.76 13.69
C ASP A 344 18.40 -2.10 13.97
N LYS A 345 19.50 -2.11 14.74
CA LYS A 345 20.15 -3.35 15.18
C LYS A 345 19.23 -4.19 16.05
N TYR A 346 18.54 -3.59 17.03
CA TYR A 346 17.58 -4.33 17.84
C TYR A 346 16.45 -4.94 17.00
N THR A 347 15.87 -4.16 16.08
CA THR A 347 14.83 -4.63 15.16
C THR A 347 15.31 -5.81 14.33
N PHE A 348 16.49 -5.70 13.72
CA PHE A 348 17.08 -6.74 12.89
C PHE A 348 17.34 -8.02 13.70
N GLU A 349 17.97 -7.89 14.87
CA GLU A 349 18.31 -9.03 15.71
C GLU A 349 17.05 -9.73 16.24
N LEU A 350 16.03 -8.99 16.67
CA LEU A 350 14.76 -9.58 17.11
C LEU A 350 14.06 -10.32 15.95
N SER A 351 14.01 -9.69 14.78
CA SER A 351 13.26 -10.21 13.62
C SER A 351 13.88 -11.47 13.03
N ARG A 352 15.21 -11.59 13.01
CA ARG A 352 15.90 -12.77 12.47
C ARG A 352 15.82 -14.02 13.37
N ARG A 353 15.31 -13.90 14.60
CA ARG A 353 15.19 -15.01 15.57
C ARG A 353 13.77 -15.25 16.09
N THR A 354 12.84 -14.32 15.87
CA THR A 354 11.45 -14.45 16.36
C THR A 354 10.55 -14.97 15.25
N HIS A 355 10.06 -16.21 15.39
CA HIS A 355 9.15 -16.82 14.41
C HIS A 355 7.73 -16.24 14.56
N LEU A 356 7.54 -15.02 14.05
CA LEU A 356 6.31 -14.26 14.14
C LEU A 356 6.13 -13.41 12.86
N PRO A 357 4.92 -13.31 12.27
CA PRO A 357 4.73 -12.54 11.04
C PRO A 357 5.09 -11.06 11.20
N GLU A 358 5.53 -10.44 10.11
CA GLU A 358 5.94 -9.03 10.11
C GLU A 358 4.84 -8.07 10.62
N VAL A 359 3.56 -8.30 10.26
CA VAL A 359 2.45 -7.45 10.72
C VAL A 359 2.32 -7.40 12.25
N PHE A 360 2.66 -8.50 12.95
CA PHE A 360 2.71 -8.52 14.41
C PHE A 360 3.93 -7.78 14.95
N LEU A 361 5.12 -8.06 14.39
CA LEU A 361 6.36 -7.41 14.81
C LEU A 361 6.29 -5.90 14.61
N SER A 362 5.83 -5.43 13.45
CA SER A 362 5.63 -4.01 13.16
C SER A 362 4.58 -3.36 14.06
N LYS A 363 3.55 -4.09 14.50
CA LYS A 363 2.52 -3.60 15.42
C LYS A 363 3.08 -3.40 16.83
N VAL A 364 3.88 -4.32 17.36
CA VAL A 364 4.42 -4.22 18.73
C VAL A 364 5.69 -3.39 18.84
N LEU A 365 6.57 -3.43 17.83
CA LEU A 365 7.85 -2.73 17.89
C LEU A 365 7.67 -1.21 17.89
N GLU A 366 6.76 -0.66 17.09
CA GLU A 366 6.54 0.79 17.04
C GLU A 366 6.21 1.41 18.43
N PRO A 367 5.17 0.96 19.16
CA PRO A 367 4.88 1.50 20.49
C PRO A 367 5.97 1.17 21.51
N THR A 368 6.61 0.00 21.42
CA THR A 368 7.71 -0.39 22.33
C THR A 368 8.90 0.55 22.19
N LEU A 369 9.36 0.77 20.97
CA LEU A 369 10.50 1.64 20.66
C LEU A 369 10.17 3.12 20.94
N LYS A 370 8.94 3.55 20.70
CA LYS A 370 8.47 4.89 21.08
C LYS A 370 8.47 5.08 22.60
N SER A 371 7.93 4.12 23.35
CA SER A 371 7.85 4.16 24.81
C SER A 371 9.23 4.18 25.48
N LEU A 372 10.22 3.57 24.82
CA LEU A 372 11.61 3.62 25.22
C LEU A 372 12.21 5.01 25.01
N GLY A 373 11.90 5.65 23.87
CA GLY A 373 12.33 7.02 23.55
C GLY A 373 11.81 8.08 24.53
N GLU A 374 10.65 7.85 25.17
CA GLU A 374 10.11 8.77 26.20
C GLU A 374 11.03 8.90 27.44
N CYS A 375 11.97 7.97 27.65
CA CYS A 375 12.97 8.08 28.71
C CYS A 375 14.14 9.03 28.37
N CYS A 376 14.24 9.51 27.13
CA CYS A 376 15.32 10.38 26.70
C CYS A 376 15.14 11.84 27.14
N ASP A 377 13.90 12.28 27.30
CA ASP A 377 13.55 13.68 27.61
C ASP A 377 13.31 13.95 29.10
N VAL A 378 13.53 12.94 29.96
CA VAL A 378 13.37 13.07 31.42
C VAL A 378 14.71 13.35 32.11
N GLU A 379 14.65 14.05 33.24
CA GLU A 379 15.81 14.47 34.04
C GLU A 379 16.74 13.29 34.40
N ASP A 380 16.17 12.16 34.82
CA ASP A 380 16.90 10.93 35.13
C ASP A 380 16.51 9.80 34.17
N SER A 381 17.09 9.83 32.96
CA SER A 381 16.86 8.82 31.93
C SER A 381 17.24 7.41 32.41
N THR A 382 18.27 7.27 33.24
CA THR A 382 18.74 5.96 33.72
C THR A 382 17.70 5.33 34.63
N THR A 383 17.15 6.09 35.58
CA THR A 383 16.05 5.61 36.43
C THR A 383 14.81 5.29 35.61
N CYS A 384 14.48 6.10 34.59
CA CYS A 384 13.38 5.80 33.68
C CYS A 384 13.58 4.49 32.92
N PHE A 385 14.76 4.26 32.33
CA PHE A 385 15.07 3.03 31.62
C PHE A 385 15.02 1.81 32.54
N ASN A 386 15.55 1.93 33.77
CA ASN A 386 15.50 0.83 34.74
C ASN A 386 14.07 0.50 35.20
N ALA A 387 13.16 1.48 35.19
CA ALA A 387 11.75 1.27 35.53
C ALA A 387 10.93 0.72 34.35
N LYS A 388 11.04 1.35 33.17
CA LYS A 388 10.28 0.96 31.97
C LYS A 388 10.83 -0.30 31.29
N GLY A 389 12.14 -0.51 31.31
CA GLY A 389 12.80 -1.62 30.61
C GLY A 389 12.20 -2.99 30.93
N PRO A 390 12.10 -3.39 32.21
CA PRO A 390 11.48 -4.66 32.60
C PRO A 390 10.00 -4.77 32.24
N LEU A 391 9.25 -3.66 32.30
CA LEU A 391 7.82 -3.63 31.94
C LEU A 391 7.63 -3.85 30.44
N LEU A 392 8.35 -3.09 29.61
CA LEU A 392 8.32 -3.22 28.15
C LEU A 392 8.81 -4.60 27.70
N LYS A 393 9.83 -5.16 28.36
CA LYS A 393 10.30 -6.52 28.08
C LYS A 393 9.19 -7.55 28.29
N LYS A 394 8.45 -7.43 29.39
CA LYS A 394 7.34 -8.35 29.72
C LYS A 394 6.15 -8.18 28.78
N GLU A 395 5.81 -6.95 28.41
CA GLU A 395 4.74 -6.68 27.44
C GLU A 395 5.09 -7.24 26.06
N LEU A 396 6.32 -7.01 25.62
CA LEU A 396 6.82 -7.52 24.34
C LEU A 396 6.85 -9.06 24.31
N SER A 397 7.38 -9.71 25.34
CA SER A 397 7.40 -11.18 25.40
C SER A 397 5.99 -11.75 25.40
N SER A 398 5.08 -11.18 26.21
CA SER A 398 3.68 -11.61 26.24
C SER A 398 2.98 -11.43 24.89
N PHE A 399 3.28 -10.35 24.15
CA PHE A 399 2.72 -10.13 22.82
C PHE A 399 3.26 -11.16 21.82
N ILE A 400 4.57 -11.44 21.85
CA ILE A 400 5.20 -12.43 20.98
C ILE A 400 4.62 -13.82 21.24
N ASP A 401 4.54 -14.26 22.50
CA ASP A 401 4.02 -15.58 22.87
C ASP A 401 2.58 -15.77 22.36
N LYS A 402 1.75 -14.74 22.55
CA LYS A 402 0.36 -14.70 22.08
C LYS A 402 0.25 -14.76 20.56
N GLY A 403 1.09 -13.98 19.85
CA GLY A 403 1.13 -13.98 18.40
C GLY A 403 1.61 -15.33 17.83
N GLN A 404 2.61 -15.94 18.47
CA GLN A 404 3.08 -17.29 18.11
C GLN A 404 2.00 -18.33 18.33
N GLU A 405 1.21 -18.22 19.42
CA GLU A 405 0.10 -19.12 19.65
C GLU A 405 -0.99 -19.02 18.57
N LEU A 406 -1.35 -17.79 18.18
CA LEU A 406 -2.33 -17.52 17.12
C LEU A 406 -1.89 -18.05 15.75
N CYS A 407 -0.59 -18.00 15.46
CA CYS A 407 -0.03 -18.44 14.17
C CYS A 407 0.61 -19.83 14.19
N ALA A 408 0.60 -20.54 15.32
CA ALA A 408 1.25 -21.84 15.41
C ALA A 408 0.62 -22.88 14.47
N ASP A 409 1.45 -23.76 13.91
CA ASP A 409 1.12 -24.76 12.89
C ASP A 409 0.80 -24.21 11.49
N TYR A 410 0.73 -22.89 11.29
CA TYR A 410 0.31 -22.34 10.00
C TYR A 410 1.38 -22.39 8.90
N SER A 411 2.64 -22.01 9.21
CA SER A 411 3.69 -21.84 8.19
C SER A 411 4.35 -23.16 7.78
N GLU A 412 4.24 -24.20 8.61
CA GLU A 412 4.92 -25.48 8.46
C GLU A 412 4.02 -26.61 7.92
N ASN A 413 2.72 -26.34 7.71
CA ASN A 413 1.76 -27.35 7.23
C ASN A 413 0.98 -26.86 6.00
N THR A 414 0.42 -27.81 5.24
CA THR A 414 -0.64 -27.47 4.28
C THR A 414 -1.88 -26.97 5.03
N PHE A 415 -2.71 -26.14 4.40
CA PHE A 415 -3.89 -25.56 5.07
C PHE A 415 -4.85 -26.63 5.63
N THR A 416 -5.04 -27.74 4.92
CA THR A 416 -5.89 -28.84 5.41
C THR A 416 -5.31 -29.54 6.64
N GLU A 417 -3.99 -29.69 6.70
CA GLU A 417 -3.32 -30.32 7.83
C GLU A 417 -3.23 -29.38 9.03
N TYR A 418 -2.97 -28.09 8.77
CA TYR A 418 -3.08 -27.02 9.75
C TYR A 418 -4.45 -27.02 10.46
N LYS A 419 -5.56 -27.08 9.69
CA LYS A 419 -6.91 -27.11 10.30
C LYS A 419 -7.15 -28.33 11.19
N LYS A 420 -6.55 -29.48 10.88
CA LYS A 420 -6.64 -30.67 11.75
C LYS A 420 -5.89 -30.46 13.06
N LYS A 421 -4.64 -30.02 13.00
CA LYS A 421 -3.82 -29.72 14.19
C LYS A 421 -4.45 -28.64 15.06
N LEU A 422 -5.01 -27.60 14.43
CA LEU A 422 -5.76 -26.56 15.12
C LEU A 422 -6.99 -27.13 15.85
N ALA A 423 -7.75 -28.03 15.22
CA ALA A 423 -8.89 -28.69 15.86
C ALA A 423 -8.46 -29.52 17.07
N GLU A 424 -7.34 -30.22 17.00
CA GLU A 424 -6.77 -30.98 18.12
C GLU A 424 -6.34 -30.06 19.28
N ARG A 425 -5.65 -28.96 18.98
CA ARG A 425 -5.22 -27.95 19.97
C ARG A 425 -6.42 -27.30 20.67
N LEU A 426 -7.43 -26.89 19.89
CA LEU A 426 -8.64 -26.28 20.45
C LEU A 426 -9.44 -27.28 21.28
N LYS A 427 -9.51 -28.55 20.89
CA LYS A 427 -10.15 -29.61 21.68
C LYS A 427 -9.42 -29.86 23.01
N ALA A 428 -8.10 -29.79 23.02
CA ALA A 428 -7.31 -29.90 24.24
C ALA A 428 -7.55 -28.72 25.21
N LYS A 429 -7.72 -27.50 24.67
CA LYS A 429 -8.02 -26.29 25.45
C LYS A 429 -9.47 -26.22 25.92
N LEU A 430 -10.41 -26.77 25.15
CA LEU A 430 -11.84 -26.73 25.42
C LEU A 430 -12.45 -28.15 25.41
N PRO A 431 -12.18 -28.98 26.44
CA PRO A 431 -12.68 -30.37 26.48
C PRO A 431 -14.21 -30.46 26.46
N ASP A 432 -14.89 -29.43 26.97
CA ASP A 432 -16.35 -29.37 27.09
C ASP A 432 -17.05 -28.75 25.86
N ALA A 433 -16.28 -28.23 24.88
CA ALA A 433 -16.86 -27.63 23.69
C ALA A 433 -17.56 -28.67 22.82
N THR A 434 -18.75 -28.33 22.34
CA THR A 434 -19.48 -29.16 21.39
C THR A 434 -18.76 -29.23 20.04
N PRO A 435 -18.98 -30.29 19.23
CA PRO A 435 -18.39 -30.37 17.89
C PRO A 435 -18.70 -29.15 17.00
N THR A 436 -19.89 -28.55 17.16
CA THR A 436 -20.30 -27.36 16.40
C THR A 436 -19.54 -26.11 16.85
N GLU A 437 -19.36 -25.91 18.14
CA GLU A 437 -18.56 -24.80 18.68
C GLU A 437 -17.10 -24.91 18.25
N LEU A 438 -16.53 -26.13 18.35
CA LEU A 438 -15.16 -26.40 17.92
C LEU A 438 -14.98 -26.10 16.43
N ALA A 439 -15.91 -26.53 15.57
CA ALA A 439 -15.87 -26.24 14.13
C ALA A 439 -15.93 -24.74 13.83
N LYS A 440 -16.75 -23.98 14.57
CA LYS A 440 -16.83 -22.52 14.44
C LYS A 440 -15.50 -21.86 14.83
N LEU A 441 -14.89 -22.29 15.94
CA LEU A 441 -13.60 -21.77 16.40
C LEU A 441 -12.48 -22.10 15.42
N VAL A 442 -12.42 -23.34 14.90
CA VAL A 442 -11.47 -23.76 13.88
C VAL A 442 -11.61 -22.89 12.63
N ASN A 443 -12.83 -22.64 12.16
CA ASN A 443 -13.04 -21.78 11.00
C ASN A 443 -12.57 -20.35 11.27
N LYS A 444 -12.98 -19.74 12.40
CA LYS A 444 -12.59 -18.38 12.77
C LYS A 444 -11.06 -18.23 12.87
N HIS A 445 -10.39 -19.12 13.60
CA HIS A 445 -8.93 -19.09 13.75
C HIS A 445 -8.21 -19.35 12.43
N SER A 446 -8.71 -20.31 11.62
CA SER A 446 -8.07 -20.60 10.34
C SER A 446 -8.21 -19.47 9.33
N ASP A 447 -9.32 -18.72 9.38
CA ASP A 447 -9.55 -17.54 8.56
C ASP A 447 -8.60 -16.41 8.96
N PHE A 448 -8.47 -16.13 10.27
CA PHE A 448 -7.48 -15.20 10.80
C PHE A 448 -6.06 -15.56 10.33
N ALA A 449 -5.64 -16.81 10.51
CA ALA A 449 -4.28 -17.22 10.16
C ALA A 449 -4.02 -17.12 8.65
N SER A 450 -5.03 -17.44 7.82
CA SER A 450 -4.92 -17.32 6.37
C SER A 450 -4.65 -15.90 5.88
N ASN A 451 -5.09 -14.89 6.65
CA ASN A 451 -4.93 -13.49 6.33
C ASN A 451 -3.71 -12.86 7.02
N CYS A 452 -3.42 -13.22 8.29
CA CYS A 452 -2.48 -12.48 9.14
C CYS A 452 -1.22 -13.24 9.56
N CYS A 453 -1.08 -14.52 9.21
CA CYS A 453 0.08 -15.33 9.58
C CYS A 453 1.11 -15.53 8.44
N SER A 454 1.14 -14.62 7.46
CA SER A 454 2.12 -14.61 6.37
C SER A 454 2.98 -13.33 6.36
N ILE A 455 4.12 -13.36 5.66
CA ILE A 455 5.07 -12.23 5.60
C ILE A 455 4.51 -10.98 4.88
N ASN A 456 3.52 -11.16 4.00
CA ASN A 456 2.91 -10.07 3.22
C ASN A 456 1.44 -9.84 3.58
N SER A 457 1.06 -10.23 4.81
CA SER A 457 -0.28 -10.00 5.35
C SER A 457 -0.69 -8.53 5.26
N PRO A 458 -1.98 -8.23 5.01
CA PRO A 458 -2.48 -6.88 4.79
C PRO A 458 -2.44 -6.05 6.10
N PRO A 459 -1.64 -4.99 6.19
CA PRO A 459 -1.40 -4.27 7.44
C PRO A 459 -2.65 -3.63 8.06
N LEU A 460 -3.54 -3.01 7.28
CA LEU A 460 -4.70 -2.32 7.87
C LEU A 460 -5.72 -3.31 8.41
N TYR A 461 -6.05 -4.34 7.62
CA TYR A 461 -6.92 -5.42 8.05
C TYR A 461 -6.37 -6.12 9.29
N CYS A 462 -5.12 -6.59 9.23
CA CYS A 462 -4.53 -7.34 10.33
C CYS A 462 -4.30 -6.49 11.59
N ASP A 463 -4.11 -5.17 11.50
CA ASP A 463 -4.01 -4.32 12.68
C ASP A 463 -5.26 -4.45 13.57
N SER A 464 -6.44 -4.39 12.96
CA SER A 464 -7.72 -4.51 13.67
C SER A 464 -8.03 -5.95 14.13
N GLU A 465 -7.74 -6.94 13.30
CA GLU A 465 -7.98 -8.35 13.62
C GLU A 465 -7.06 -8.85 14.73
N ILE A 466 -5.78 -8.44 14.73
CA ILE A 466 -4.84 -8.79 15.80
C ILE A 466 -5.33 -8.24 17.14
N ASP A 467 -5.85 -7.01 17.20
CA ASP A 467 -6.38 -6.44 18.45
C ASP A 467 -7.61 -7.19 18.96
N ALA A 468 -8.45 -7.70 18.06
CA ALA A 468 -9.60 -8.51 18.41
C ALA A 468 -9.17 -9.90 18.92
N GLU A 469 -8.25 -10.58 18.23
CA GLU A 469 -7.81 -11.92 18.61
C GLU A 469 -6.93 -11.95 19.85
N LEU A 470 -6.06 -10.96 20.09
CA LEU A 470 -5.23 -10.89 21.30
C LEU A 470 -6.05 -10.75 22.60
N LYS A 471 -7.28 -10.23 22.51
CA LYS A 471 -8.26 -10.18 23.61
C LYS A 471 -8.99 -11.51 23.81
N ASN A 472 -9.05 -12.33 22.76
CA ASN A 472 -9.76 -13.61 22.72
C ASN A 472 -8.88 -14.83 22.98
N ILE A 473 -7.58 -14.67 23.29
CA ILE A 473 -6.71 -15.82 23.57
C ILE A 473 -7.26 -16.55 24.80
N LEU A 474 -7.82 -17.72 24.49
CA LEU A 474 -8.48 -18.68 25.38
C LEU A 474 -7.48 -19.46 26.22
#